data_AF-A0A1F2YC22-F1
#
_entry.id   AF-A0A1F2YC22-F1
#
_cell.length_a   1.000
_cell.length_b   1.000
_cell.length_c   1.000
_cell.angle_alpha   90.00
_cell.angle_beta   90.00
_cell.angle_gamma   90.00
#
_symmetry.space_group_name_H-M   'P 1'
#
loop_
_entity.id
_entity.type
_entity.pdbx_description
1 polymer ?
#
loop_
_entity_poly.entity_id
_entity_poly.type
_entity_poly.pdbx_seq_one_letter_code
_entity_poly.pdbx_strand_id
1 'polypeptide(L)' 'MKVILQKSVDKLGHPGDVVEVADGYARNYLMPRGLAVKATRGGVKHVDSLKRAHSVRVNEAKEEAEQVASRLASTPIKV' A
#
# COMPACT_ATOMS: atom_id res chain seq x y z
N MET A 1 0.78 15.01 14.95
CA MET A 1 2.00 14.35 14.42
C MET A 1 1.69 13.48 13.22
N LYS A 2 2.58 13.47 12.22
CA LYS A 2 2.48 12.59 11.06
C LYS A 2 3.14 11.23 11.33
N VAL A 3 2.46 10.15 10.96
CA VAL A 3 2.94 8.77 11.09
C VAL A 3 2.70 7.99 9.80
N ILE A 4 3.53 6.99 9.56
CA ILE A 4 3.37 6.01 8.49
C ILE A 4 2.83 4.74 9.12
N LEU A 5 1.69 4.26 8.65
CA LEU A 5 1.10 3.00 9.13
C LEU A 5 1.95 1.82 8.67
N GLN A 6 2.23 0.88 9.57
CA GLN A 6 2.88 -0.39 9.25
C GLN A 6 1.88 -1.54 9.16
N LYS A 7 0.74 -1.41 9.83
CA LYS A 7 -0.36 -2.36 9.80
C LYS A 7 -1.65 -1.62 9.46
N SER A 8 -2.65 -2.36 8.97
CA SER A 8 -3.98 -1.78 8.80
C SER A 8 -4.54 -1.46 10.18
N VAL A 9 -5.10 -0.26 10.31
CA VAL A 9 -5.73 0.21 11.54
C VAL A 9 -7.11 0.73 11.17
N ASP A 10 -8.12 0.23 11.86
CA ASP A 10 -9.51 0.64 11.65
C ASP A 10 -9.64 2.16 11.73
N LYS A 11 -10.33 2.72 10.73
CA LYS A 11 -10.58 4.17 10.58
C LYS A 11 -9.33 5.03 10.35
N LEU A 12 -8.15 4.45 10.20
CA LEU A 12 -6.91 5.17 9.87
C LEU A 12 -6.43 4.87 8.44
N GLY A 13 -6.43 3.60 8.02
CA GLY A 13 -6.02 3.24 6.66
C GLY A 13 -5.22 1.94 6.58
N HIS A 14 -4.46 1.82 5.49
CA HIS A 14 -3.69 0.63 5.13
C HIS A 14 -2.19 0.82 5.44
N PRO A 15 -1.42 -0.27 5.50
CA PRO A 15 0.03 -0.19 5.60
C PRO A 15 0.64 0.70 4.50
N GLY A 16 1.54 1.59 4.88
CA GLY A 16 2.20 2.55 4.00
C GLY A 16 1.47 3.89 3.87
N ASP A 17 0.28 4.06 4.43
CA ASP A 17 -0.41 5.35 4.44
C ASP A 17 0.22 6.33 5.42
N VAL A 18 0.40 7.57 4.98
CA VAL A 18 0.87 8.67 5.81
C VAL A 18 -0.35 9.39 6.36
N VAL A 19 -0.56 9.30 7.66
CA VAL A 19 -1.73 9.87 8.33
C VAL A 19 -1.31 10.85 9.42
N GLU A 20 -2.13 11.87 9.63
CA GLU A 20 -1.92 12.85 10.68
C GLU A 20 -2.84 12.54 11.87
N VAL A 21 -2.23 12.33 13.03
CA VAL A 21 -2.93 11.90 14.25
C VAL A 21 -2.46 12.71 15.45
N ALA A 22 -3.24 12.68 16.52
CA ALA A 22 -2.85 13.30 17.79
C ALA A 22 -1.56 12.67 18.34
N ASP A 23 -0.71 13.50 18.94
CA ASP A 23 0.62 13.09 19.40
C ASP A 23 0.56 12.03 20.50
N GLY A 24 -0.46 12.09 21.36
CA GLY A 24 -0.71 11.08 22.39
C GLY A 24 -1.13 9.74 21.80
N TYR A 25 -1.98 9.74 20.78
CA TYR A 25 -2.44 8.51 20.13
C TYR A 25 -1.28 7.78 19.44
N ALA A 26 -0.42 8.51 18.73
CA ALA A 26 0.71 7.87 18.11
C ALA A 26 1.81 7.43 19.10
N ARG A 27 2.11 8.21 20.15
CA ARG A 27 3.13 7.85 21.16
C ARG A 27 2.70 6.74 22.11
N ASN A 28 1.44 6.73 22.54
CA ASN A 28 0.97 5.83 23.59
C ASN A 28 0.31 4.57 23.03
N TYR A 29 -0.22 4.61 21.80
CA TYR A 29 -0.96 3.49 21.21
C TYR A 29 -0.29 2.93 19.95
N LEU A 30 -0.04 3.76 18.93
CA LEU A 30 0.40 3.23 17.63
C LEU A 30 1.87 2.76 17.62
N MET A 31 2.79 3.57 18.15
CA MET A 31 4.22 3.25 18.15
C MET A 31 4.57 2.06 19.07
N PRO A 32 4.09 1.99 20.33
CA PRO A 32 4.42 0.86 21.21
C PRO A 32 3.86 -0.47 20.72
N ARG A 33 2.76 -0.45 19.96
CA ARG A 33 2.15 -1.64 19.36
C ARG A 33 2.71 -1.99 17.98
N GLY A 34 3.67 -1.22 17.46
CA GLY A 34 4.24 -1.43 16.11
C GLY A 34 3.19 -1.30 15.00
N LEU A 35 2.19 -0.43 15.19
CA LEU A 35 1.15 -0.15 14.21
C LEU A 35 1.54 0.98 13.26
N ALA A 36 2.39 1.90 13.72
CA ALA A 36 2.86 3.03 12.93
C ALA A 36 4.26 3.48 13.37
N VAL A 37 4.98 4.14 12.46
CA VAL A 37 6.27 4.79 12.71
C VAL A 37 6.18 6.28 12.45
N LYS A 38 7.05 7.07 13.10
CA LYS A 38 7.09 8.52 12.90
C LYS A 38 7.43 8.86 11.45
N ALA A 39 6.62 9.70 10.83
CA ALA A 39 6.86 10.15 9.46
C ALA A 39 7.98 11.21 9.46
N THR A 40 9.21 10.78 9.19
CA THR A 40 10.33 11.69 8.92
C THR A 40 10.34 12.09 7.44
N ARG A 41 10.97 13.23 7.11
CA ARG A 41 11.04 13.71 5.71
C ARG A 41 11.69 12.67 4.77
N GLY A 42 12.66 11.90 5.27
CA GLY A 42 13.27 10.79 4.54
C GLY A 42 12.36 9.57 4.45
N GLY A 43 11.70 9.20 5.55
CA GLY A 43 10.77 8.05 5.59
C GLY A 43 9.58 8.22 4.66
N VAL A 44 9.00 9.43 4.58
CA VAL A 44 7.89 9.72 3.66
C VAL A 44 8.30 9.53 2.20
N LYS A 45 9.45 10.09 1.79
CA LYS A 45 9.96 9.91 0.43
C LYS A 45 10.22 8.45 0.07
N HIS A 46 10.75 7.67 1.02
CA HIS A 46 11.00 6.26 0.80
C HIS A 46 9.69 5.49 0.59
N VAL A 47 8.69 5.72 1.42
CA VAL A 47 7.38 5.07 1.30
C VAL A 47 6.66 5.46 0.01
N ASP A 48 6.73 6.73 -0.39
CA ASP A 48 6.17 7.18 -1.67
C ASP A 48 6.86 6.48 -2.86
N SER A 49 8.17 6.30 -2.81
CA SER A 49 8.91 5.60 -3.86
C SER A 49 8.53 4.12 -3.94
N LEU A 50 8.36 3.45 -2.79
CA LEU A 50 7.92 2.06 -2.73
C LEU A 50 6.49 1.90 -3.24
N LYS A 51 5.58 2.81 -2.88
CA LYS A 51 4.20 2.82 -3.37
C LYS A 51 4.15 2.96 -4.89
N ARG A 52 4.91 3.89 -5.46
CA ARG A 52 5.00 4.07 -6.92
C ARG A 52 5.55 2.82 -7.61
N ALA A 53 6.62 2.24 -7.07
CA ALA A 53 7.17 1.01 -7.63
C ALA A 53 6.17 -0.16 -7.57
N HIS A 54 5.40 -0.26 -6.48
CA HIS A 54 4.36 -1.28 -6.34
C HIS A 54 3.20 -1.06 -7.32
N SER A 55 2.70 0.17 -7.47
CA SER A 55 1.60 0.45 -8.40
C SER A 55 1.97 0.17 -9.86
N VAL A 56 3.21 0.44 -10.26
CA VAL A 56 3.70 0.12 -11.61
C VAL A 56 3.63 -1.39 -11.85
N ARG A 57 4.19 -2.19 -10.95
CA ARG A 57 4.16 -3.66 -11.08
C ARG A 57 2.75 -4.24 -11.09
N VAL A 58 1.86 -3.70 -10.27
CA VAL A 58 0.45 -4.16 -10.22
C VAL A 58 -0.26 -3.84 -11.53
N ASN A 59 -0.02 -2.67 -12.12
CA ASN A 59 -0.59 -2.31 -13.42
C ASN A 59 -0.06 -3.20 -14.54
N GLU A 60 1.26 -3.43 -14.59
CA GLU A 60 1.89 -4.33 -15.57
C GLU A 60 1.30 -5.74 -15.48
N ALA A 61 1.21 -6.30 -14.26
CA ALA A 61 0.62 -7.62 -14.05
C ALA A 61 -0.86 -7.69 -14.46
N LYS A 62 -1.61 -6.59 -14.28
CA LYS A 62 -3.00 -6.51 -14.70
C LYS A 62 -3.13 -6.49 -16.22
N GLU A 63 -2.31 -5.69 -16.90
CA GLU A 63 -2.29 -5.65 -18.37
C GLU A 63 -1.92 -7.01 -18.98
N GLU A 64 -0.92 -7.70 -18.42
CA GLU A 64 -0.57 -9.05 -18.85
C GLU A 64 -1.73 -10.04 -18.66
N ALA A 65 -2.41 -9.98 -17.51
CA ALA A 65 -3.55 -10.85 -17.24
C ALA A 65 -4.72 -10.60 -18.20
N GLU A 66 -5.01 -9.33 -18.53
CA GLU A 66 -6.03 -8.95 -19.51
C GLU A 66 -5.69 -9.47 -20.91
N GLN A 67 -4.42 -9.40 -21.33
CA GLN A 67 -3.97 -9.95 -22.61
C GLN A 67 -4.12 -11.47 -22.67
N VAL A 68 -3.74 -12.18 -21.60
CA VAL A 68 -3.89 -13.64 -21.53
C VAL A 68 -5.38 -14.03 -21.56
N ALA A 69 -6.24 -13.34 -20.81
CA ALA A 69 -7.68 -13.59 -20.81
C ALA A 69 -8.29 -13.42 -22.21
N SER A 70 -7.89 -12.37 -22.94
CA SER A 70 -8.34 -12.13 -24.32
C SER A 70 -7.93 -13.26 -25.27
N ARG A 71 -6.68 -13.76 -25.16
CA ARG A 71 -6.20 -14.90 -25.97
C ARG A 71 -6.98 -16.18 -25.68
N LEU A 72 -7.24 -16.46 -24.40
CA LEU A 72 -8.01 -17.64 -24.00
C LEU A 72 -9.47 -17.56 -24.49
N ALA A 73 -10.11 -16.39 -24.39
CA ALA A 73 -11.47 -16.19 -24.89
C ALA A 73 -11.58 -16.38 -26.41
N SER A 74 -10.53 -16.05 -27.16
CA SER A 74 -10.50 -16.21 -28.62
C SER A 74 -10.25 -17.66 -29.08
N THR A 75 -9.95 -18.60 -28.18
CA THR A 75 -9.64 -19.98 -28.56
C THR A 75 -10.85 -20.88 -28.32
N PRO A 76 -11.62 -21.27 -29.35
CA PRO A 76 -12.77 -22.15 -29.16
C PRO A 76 -12.30 -23.56 -28.79
N ILE A 77 -12.71 -24.04 -27.63
CA ILE A 77 -12.51 -25.43 -27.20
C ILE A 77 -13.47 -26.30 -28.01
N LYS A 78 -12.93 -27.18 -28.85
CA LYS A 78 -13.70 -28.26 -29.48
C LYS A 78 -13.78 -29.44 -28.51
N VAL A 79 -15.00 -29.76 -28.08
CA VAL A 79 -15.33 -30.97 -27.30
C VAL A 79 -15.48 -32.15 -28.25
#